data_AF-A0A8T5SWU5-F1
#
_entry.id   AF-A0A8T5SWU5-F1
#
_cell.length_a   1.000
_cell.length_b   1.000
_cell.length_c   1.000
_cell.angle_alpha   90.00
_cell.angle_beta   90.00
_cell.angle_gamma   90.00
#
_symmetry.space_group_name_H-M   'P 1'
#
loop_
_entity.id
_entity.type
_entity.pdbx_description
1 polymer ?
#
loop_
_entity_poly.entity_id
_entity_poly.type
_entity_poly.pdbx_seq_one_letter_code
_entity_poly.pdbx_strand_id
1 'polypeptide(L)'
;MSHRGIFGFFKKRQQVKSLNQMFTSVMADVRIFEQRQDYKGAVIASFGGLANIANGLLDMSRALYQTGREFGFSVAYKANISTEVMDEYLTSFEIARYTDTEITYDDYQEAIQRLDICFRGIREQGVELVEPARQPTKKPVKRKKIKTRG
;
A
#
# COMPACT_ATOMS: atom_id res chain seq x y z
N MET A 1 4.49 11.17 -33.67
CA MET A 1 3.82 9.96 -33.13
C MET A 1 4.30 9.74 -31.71
N SER A 2 3.39 9.75 -30.74
CA SER A 2 3.71 9.72 -29.31
C SER A 2 3.87 8.28 -28.82
N HIS A 3 5.12 7.80 -28.69
CA HIS A 3 5.44 6.49 -28.11
C HIS A 3 5.31 6.44 -26.57
N ARG A 4 4.86 7.51 -25.90
CA ARG A 4 4.92 7.61 -24.43
C ARG A 4 3.71 7.02 -23.67
N GLY A 5 2.58 6.79 -24.33
CA GLY A 5 1.35 6.28 -23.67
C GLY A 5 1.35 4.77 -23.38
N ILE A 6 2.00 3.98 -24.24
CA ILE A 6 1.96 2.51 -24.17
C ILE A 6 2.91 1.99 -23.06
N PHE A 7 4.10 2.58 -22.95
CA PHE A 7 5.09 2.19 -21.93
C PHE A 7 4.61 2.42 -20.49
N GLY A 8 3.83 3.48 -20.23
CA GLY A 8 3.25 3.74 -18.91
C GLY A 8 2.20 2.69 -18.50
N PHE A 9 1.37 2.24 -19.45
CA PHE A 9 0.33 1.24 -19.21
C PHE A 9 0.92 -0.15 -18.87
N PHE A 10 1.95 -0.59 -19.60
CA PHE A 10 2.61 -1.87 -19.32
C PHE A 10 3.33 -1.89 -17.97
N LYS A 11 4.01 -0.80 -17.59
CA LYS A 11 4.66 -0.67 -16.27
C LYS A 11 3.65 -0.72 -15.12
N LYS A 12 2.54 0.01 -15.25
CA LYS A 12 1.43 0.00 -14.29
C LYS A 12 0.84 -1.40 -14.11
N ARG A 13 0.62 -2.13 -15.21
CA ARG A 13 0.10 -3.50 -15.17
C ARG A 13 1.06 -4.48 -14.50
N GLN A 14 2.37 -4.35 -14.73
CA GLN A 14 3.38 -5.18 -14.07
C GLN A 14 3.47 -4.90 -12.56
N GLN A 15 3.41 -3.63 -12.15
CA GLN A 15 3.41 -3.26 -10.73
C GLN A 15 2.17 -3.78 -10.00
N VAL A 16 0.97 -3.60 -10.56
CA VAL A 16 -0.27 -4.14 -9.98
C VAL A 16 -0.21 -5.66 -9.86
N LYS A 17 0.36 -6.35 -10.86
CA LYS A 17 0.55 -7.80 -10.81
C LYS A 17 1.49 -8.21 -9.67
N SER A 18 2.62 -7.52 -9.53
CA SER A 18 3.57 -7.73 -8.42
C SER A 18 2.92 -7.49 -7.07
N LEU A 19 2.09 -6.45 -6.97
CA LEU A 19 1.32 -6.07 -5.78
C LEU A 19 0.36 -7.18 -5.35
N ASN A 20 -0.46 -7.65 -6.29
CA ASN A 20 -1.39 -8.74 -6.03
C ASN A 20 -0.65 -10.02 -5.63
N GLN A 21 0.54 -10.26 -6.20
CA GLN A 21 1.37 -11.42 -5.85
C GLN A 21 1.94 -11.29 -4.43
N MET A 22 2.43 -10.12 -4.03
CA MET A 22 2.88 -9.88 -2.66
C MET A 22 1.72 -10.04 -1.66
N PHE A 23 0.56 -9.45 -1.94
CA PHE A 23 -0.62 -9.61 -1.08
C PHE A 23 -1.08 -11.06 -0.98
N THR A 24 -1.11 -11.78 -2.11
CA THR A 24 -1.44 -13.22 -2.12
C THR A 24 -0.45 -14.03 -1.27
N SER A 25 0.85 -13.70 -1.33
CA SER A 25 1.87 -14.34 -0.51
C SER A 25 1.63 -14.08 0.98
N VAL A 26 1.33 -12.84 1.36
CA VAL A 26 1.01 -12.47 2.75
C VAL A 26 -0.20 -13.25 3.25
N MET A 27 -1.27 -13.31 2.45
CA MET A 27 -2.47 -14.06 2.83
C MET A 27 -2.21 -15.57 2.88
N ALA A 28 -1.28 -16.11 2.09
CA ALA A 28 -0.87 -17.50 2.20
C ALA A 28 -0.16 -17.78 3.54
N ASP A 29 0.73 -16.89 3.98
CA ASP A 29 1.41 -17.01 5.27
C ASP A 29 0.41 -16.92 6.43
N VAL A 30 -0.52 -15.95 6.39
CA VAL A 30 -1.62 -15.82 7.36
C VAL A 30 -2.46 -17.10 7.45
N ARG A 31 -2.80 -17.70 6.30
CA ARG A 31 -3.60 -18.93 6.22
C ARG A 31 -2.91 -20.15 6.86
N ILE A 32 -1.58 -20.21 6.86
CA ILE A 32 -0.84 -21.30 7.53
C ILE A 32 -1.12 -21.29 9.04
N PHE A 33 -1.20 -20.10 9.64
CA PHE A 33 -1.52 -19.94 11.06
C PHE A 33 -3.01 -20.18 11.33
N GLU A 34 -3.89 -19.64 10.48
CA GLU A 34 -5.33 -19.87 10.55
C GLU A 34 -5.69 -21.37 10.53
N GLN A 35 -5.08 -22.16 9.64
CA GLN A 35 -5.30 -23.61 9.56
C GLN A 35 -4.92 -24.36 10.85
N ARG A 36 -4.01 -23.79 11.64
CA ARG A 36 -3.60 -24.32 12.95
C ARG A 36 -4.42 -23.75 14.10
N GLN A 37 -5.43 -22.92 13.80
CA GLN A 37 -6.21 -22.14 14.76
C GLN A 37 -5.33 -21.20 15.61
N ASP A 38 -4.15 -20.85 15.11
CA ASP A 38 -3.24 -19.89 15.75
C ASP A 38 -3.57 -18.48 15.25
N TYR A 39 -4.69 -17.93 15.73
CA TYR A 39 -5.17 -16.61 15.33
C TYR A 39 -4.22 -15.48 15.75
N LYS A 40 -3.55 -15.65 16.90
CA LYS A 40 -2.50 -14.75 17.37
C LYS A 40 -1.33 -14.71 16.37
N GLY A 41 -0.84 -15.87 15.97
CA GLY A 41 0.20 -16.01 14.95
C GLY A 41 -0.22 -15.45 13.60
N ALA A 42 -1.49 -15.65 13.21
CA ALA A 42 -2.04 -15.12 11.96
C ALA A 42 -2.02 -13.58 11.94
N VAL A 43 -2.46 -12.92 13.01
CA VAL A 43 -2.42 -11.44 13.13
C VAL A 43 -0.99 -10.91 13.10
N ILE A 44 -0.04 -11.55 13.81
CA ILE A 44 1.37 -11.16 13.78
C ILE A 44 1.98 -11.32 12.38
N ALA A 45 1.72 -12.46 11.72
CA ALA A 45 2.20 -12.72 10.37
C ALA A 45 1.67 -11.68 9.37
N SER A 46 0.42 -11.26 9.56
CA SER A 46 -0.22 -10.23 8.76
C SER A 46 0.53 -8.89 8.80
N PHE A 47 1.06 -8.49 9.97
CA PHE A 47 1.86 -7.27 10.13
C PHE A 47 3.22 -7.38 9.45
N GLY A 48 3.86 -8.56 9.53
CA GLY A 48 5.05 -8.85 8.73
C GLY A 48 4.79 -8.67 7.24
N GLY A 49 3.60 -9.09 6.78
CA GLY A 49 3.15 -8.86 5.41
C GLY A 49 2.96 -7.38 5.04
N LEU A 50 2.35 -6.59 5.92
CA LEU A 50 2.25 -5.13 5.75
C LEU A 50 3.63 -4.50 5.55
N ALA A 51 4.60 -4.88 6.40
CA ALA A 51 5.97 -4.37 6.31
C ALA A 51 6.67 -4.76 5.00
N ASN A 52 6.52 -6.00 4.55
CA ASN A 52 7.08 -6.47 3.29
C ASN A 52 6.50 -5.72 2.08
N ILE A 53 5.20 -5.44 2.10
CA ILE A 53 4.50 -4.73 1.02
C ILE A 53 4.86 -3.24 1.03
N ALA A 54 4.92 -2.62 2.20
CA ALA A 54 5.39 -1.24 2.36
C ALA A 54 6.83 -1.09 1.85
N ASN A 55 7.70 -2.05 2.13
CA ASN A 55 9.07 -2.06 1.59
C ASN A 55 9.07 -2.19 0.06
N GLY A 56 8.32 -3.15 -0.48
CA GLY A 56 8.31 -3.43 -1.91
C GLY A 56 7.70 -2.33 -2.79
N LEU A 57 6.83 -1.48 -2.25
CA LEU A 57 6.04 -0.53 -3.05
C LEU A 57 6.21 0.92 -2.66
N LEU A 58 6.42 1.17 -1.37
CA LEU A 58 6.60 2.50 -0.84
C LEU A 58 8.06 2.76 -0.48
N ASP A 59 8.98 1.79 -0.68
CA ASP A 59 10.38 1.90 -0.27
C ASP A 59 10.49 2.27 1.22
N MET A 60 9.66 1.61 2.04
CA MET A 60 9.58 1.82 3.48
C MET A 60 9.98 0.56 4.23
N SER A 61 11.10 0.62 4.93
CA SER A 61 11.52 -0.41 5.87
C SER A 61 11.30 0.05 7.31
N ARG A 62 10.84 -0.86 8.17
CA ARG A 62 10.72 -0.59 9.61
C ARG A 62 12.11 -0.57 10.25
N ALA A 63 12.46 0.53 10.91
CA ALA A 63 13.70 0.62 11.65
C ALA A 63 13.66 -0.22 12.93
N LEU A 64 14.82 -0.70 13.40
CA LEU A 64 14.93 -1.56 14.58
C LEU A 64 14.38 -0.91 15.86
N TYR A 65 14.55 0.41 16.00
CA TYR A 65 14.08 1.17 17.15
C TYR A 65 12.62 1.63 17.01
N GLN A 66 12.00 1.40 15.85
CA GLN A 66 10.64 1.85 15.57
C GLN A 66 9.64 0.81 16.04
N THR A 67 8.62 1.23 16.79
CA THR A 67 7.48 0.39 17.18
C THR A 67 6.64 -0.01 15.95
N GLY A 68 5.81 -1.04 16.11
CA GLY A 68 4.90 -1.44 15.02
C GLY A 68 3.93 -0.33 14.65
N ARG A 69 3.47 0.41 15.68
CA ARG A 69 2.54 1.52 15.54
C ARG A 69 3.13 2.74 14.84
N GLU A 70 4.33 3.17 15.22
CA GLU A 70 5.03 4.26 14.53
C GLU A 70 5.27 3.92 13.05
N PHE A 71 5.66 2.68 12.76
CA PHE A 71 5.83 2.23 11.39
C PHE A 71 4.51 2.22 10.62
N GLY A 72 3.46 1.64 11.21
CA GLY A 72 2.14 1.58 10.59
C GLY A 72 1.56 2.96 10.27
N PHE A 73 1.67 3.93 11.18
CA PHE A 73 1.24 5.30 10.89
C PHE A 73 2.08 5.99 9.82
N SER A 74 3.38 5.70 9.75
CA SER A 74 4.23 6.19 8.66
C SER A 74 3.77 5.62 7.31
N VAL A 75 3.41 4.33 7.27
CA VAL A 75 2.83 3.69 6.09
C VAL A 75 1.49 4.31 5.73
N ALA A 76 0.59 4.51 6.71
CA ALA A 76 -0.71 5.12 6.47
C ALA A 76 -0.59 6.53 5.89
N TYR A 77 0.31 7.35 6.43
CA TYR A 77 0.59 8.69 5.91
C TYR A 77 1.07 8.63 4.45
N LYS A 78 2.02 7.76 4.12
CA LYS A 78 2.57 7.65 2.76
C LYS A 78 1.57 7.04 1.77
N ALA A 79 0.73 6.12 2.24
CA ALA A 79 -0.27 5.41 1.46
C ALA A 79 -1.65 6.09 1.47
N ASN A 80 -1.77 7.27 2.08
CA ASN A 80 -3.03 8.00 2.23
C ASN A 80 -4.17 7.13 2.79
N ILE A 81 -3.86 6.27 3.76
CA ILE A 81 -4.83 5.44 4.48
C ILE A 81 -5.31 6.25 5.69
N SER A 82 -6.61 6.15 6.01
CA SER A 82 -7.15 6.75 7.25
C SER A 82 -6.37 6.27 8.46
N THR A 83 -6.02 7.21 9.34
CA THR A 83 -5.36 6.89 10.62
C THR A 83 -6.22 5.98 11.47
N GLU A 84 -7.55 6.13 11.43
CA GLU A 84 -8.49 5.27 12.17
C GLU A 84 -8.40 3.81 11.72
N VAL A 85 -8.38 3.56 10.41
CA VAL A 85 -8.27 2.20 9.86
C VAL A 85 -6.93 1.56 10.24
N MET A 86 -5.85 2.34 10.15
CA MET A 86 -4.52 1.86 10.56
C MET A 86 -4.45 1.63 12.07
N ASP A 87 -5.08 2.49 12.87
CA ASP A 87 -5.11 2.40 14.33
C ASP A 87 -5.82 1.14 14.83
N GLU A 88 -6.99 0.84 14.26
CA GLU A 88 -7.74 -0.39 14.55
C GLU A 88 -6.89 -1.63 14.23
N TYR A 89 -6.28 -1.66 13.04
CA TYR A 89 -5.40 -2.76 12.63
C TYR A 89 -4.19 -2.93 13.55
N LEU A 90 -3.51 -1.83 13.88
CA LEU A 90 -2.34 -1.83 14.75
C LEU A 90 -2.68 -2.25 16.17
N THR A 91 -3.87 -1.90 16.66
CA THR A 91 -4.35 -2.31 17.97
C THR A 91 -4.49 -3.84 18.04
N SER A 92 -5.11 -4.48 17.05
CA SER A 92 -5.17 -5.94 16.96
C SER A 92 -3.76 -6.57 16.95
N PHE A 93 -2.83 -5.97 16.18
CA PHE A 93 -1.43 -6.42 16.16
C PHE A 93 -0.73 -6.29 17.50
N GLU A 94 -0.88 -5.17 18.20
CA GLU A 94 -0.22 -4.93 19.47
C GLU A 94 -0.73 -5.84 20.58
N ILE A 95 -2.05 -6.09 20.63
CA ILE A 95 -2.65 -7.10 21.51
C ILE A 95 -2.03 -8.46 21.19
N ALA A 96 -2.08 -8.89 19.93
CA ALA A 96 -1.51 -10.17 19.51
C ALA A 96 0.00 -10.27 19.80
N ARG A 97 0.76 -9.17 19.75
CA ARG A 97 2.22 -9.22 19.88
C ARG A 97 2.72 -9.10 21.31
N TYR A 98 2.09 -8.26 22.12
CA TYR A 98 2.64 -7.81 23.40
C TYR A 98 1.81 -8.21 24.62
N THR A 99 0.62 -8.76 24.43
CA THR A 99 -0.22 -9.23 25.54
C THR A 99 -0.38 -10.74 25.52
N ASP A 100 -0.82 -11.28 26.65
CA ASP A 100 -1.24 -12.68 26.79
C ASP A 100 -2.73 -12.87 26.48
N THR A 101 -3.40 -11.84 25.98
CA THR A 101 -4.80 -11.90 25.57
C THR A 101 -4.97 -12.93 24.46
N GLU A 102 -5.95 -13.81 24.63
CA GLU A 102 -6.36 -14.73 23.59
C GLU A 102 -7.02 -13.95 22.44
N ILE A 103 -6.59 -14.23 21.21
CA ILE A 103 -7.19 -13.66 20.00
C ILE A 103 -8.21 -14.66 19.49
N THR A 104 -9.48 -14.28 19.48
CA THR A 104 -10.55 -15.13 18.95
C THR A 104 -10.56 -15.13 17.43
N TYR A 105 -11.35 -16.02 16.83
CA TYR A 105 -11.56 -16.02 15.38
C TYR A 105 -12.15 -14.69 14.89
N ASP A 106 -13.07 -14.08 15.63
CA ASP A 106 -13.72 -12.83 15.26
C ASP A 106 -12.73 -11.65 15.29
N ASP A 107 -11.89 -11.58 16.33
CA ASP A 107 -10.81 -10.58 16.43
C ASP A 107 -9.83 -10.69 15.26
N TYR A 108 -9.48 -11.92 14.89
CA TYR A 108 -8.63 -12.20 13.73
C TYR A 108 -9.30 -11.77 12.42
N GLN A 109 -10.58 -12.11 12.22
CA GLN A 109 -11.31 -11.72 11.02
C GLN A 109 -11.38 -10.20 10.87
N GLU A 110 -11.63 -9.47 11.95
CA GLU A 110 -11.61 -8.01 11.92
C GLU A 110 -10.23 -7.48 11.54
N ALA A 111 -9.16 -8.00 12.16
CA ALA A 111 -7.79 -7.60 11.84
C ALA A 111 -7.45 -7.81 10.36
N ILE A 112 -7.86 -8.93 9.77
CA ILE A 112 -7.63 -9.23 8.35
C ILE A 112 -8.47 -8.33 7.43
N GLN A 113 -9.70 -7.97 7.82
CA GLN A 113 -10.50 -7.02 7.06
C GLN A 113 -9.85 -5.64 7.03
N ARG A 114 -9.34 -5.15 8.17
CA ARG A 114 -8.62 -3.86 8.23
C ARG A 114 -7.33 -3.90 7.42
N LEU A 115 -6.63 -5.03 7.44
CA LEU A 115 -5.45 -5.25 6.62
C LEU A 115 -5.76 -5.18 5.11
N ASP A 116 -6.85 -5.78 4.65
CA ASP A 116 -7.27 -5.69 3.24
C ASP A 116 -7.53 -4.22 2.84
N ILE A 117 -8.15 -3.42 3.70
CA ILE A 117 -8.34 -1.98 3.46
C ILE A 117 -6.98 -1.27 3.37
N CYS A 118 -6.06 -1.56 4.29
CA CYS A 118 -4.71 -1.00 4.24
C CYS A 118 -4.00 -1.33 2.91
N PHE A 119 -4.09 -2.59 2.46
CA PHE A 119 -3.48 -3.01 1.22
C PHE A 119 -4.09 -2.36 -0.02
N ARG A 120 -5.40 -2.14 -0.03
CA ARG A 120 -6.05 -1.39 -1.11
C ARG A 120 -5.52 0.05 -1.18
N GLY A 121 -5.34 0.71 -0.03
CA GLY A 121 -4.73 2.05 0.03
C GLY A 121 -3.29 2.09 -0.48
N ILE A 122 -2.44 1.14 -0.02
CA ILE A 122 -1.05 1.02 -0.53
C ILE A 122 -1.04 0.77 -2.04
N ARG A 123 -1.94 -0.09 -2.52
CA ARG A 123 -2.05 -0.41 -3.95
C ARG A 123 -2.39 0.83 -4.77
N GLU A 124 -3.29 1.68 -4.30
CA GLU A 124 -3.69 2.90 -5.01
C GLU A 124 -2.53 3.89 -5.10
N GLN A 125 -1.83 4.15 -4.00
CA GLN A 125 -0.71 5.09 -3.98
C GLN A 125 0.55 4.57 -4.68
N GLY A 126 0.88 3.27 -4.52
CA GLY A 126 1.98 2.63 -5.24
C GLY A 126 1.80 2.64 -6.76
N VAL A 127 0.56 2.84 -7.23
CA VAL A 127 0.19 2.95 -8.65
C VAL A 127 0.16 4.41 -9.14
N GLU A 128 -0.15 5.38 -8.27
CA GLU A 128 -0.21 6.82 -8.64
C GLU A 128 1.17 7.47 -8.84
N LEU A 129 2.21 7.03 -8.11
CA LEU A 129 3.57 7.60 -8.20
C LEU A 129 4.25 7.49 -9.59
N VAL A 130 3.64 6.79 -10.57
CA VAL A 130 4.21 6.58 -11.91
C VAL A 130 3.66 7.52 -12.98
N GLU A 131 2.60 8.30 -12.71
CA GLU A 131 2.29 9.44 -13.58
C GLU A 131 3.16 10.63 -13.16
N PRO A 132 4.18 11.05 -13.94
CA PRO A 132 4.82 12.33 -13.67
C PRO A 132 3.71 13.37 -13.72
N ALA A 133 3.58 14.12 -12.62
CA ALA A 133 2.66 15.25 -12.49
C ALA A 133 2.60 15.97 -13.84
N ARG A 134 1.42 15.98 -14.48
CA ARG A 134 1.22 16.69 -15.75
C ARG A 134 1.55 18.15 -15.50
N GLN A 135 2.81 18.54 -15.76
CA GLN A 135 3.18 19.94 -15.76
C GLN A 135 2.23 20.64 -16.73
N PRO A 136 1.58 21.75 -16.34
CA PRO A 136 0.71 22.48 -17.23
C PRO A 136 1.56 23.00 -18.39
N THR A 137 1.51 22.32 -19.52
CA THR A 137 2.16 22.77 -20.75
C THR A 137 1.51 24.08 -21.15
N LYS A 138 2.22 25.20 -20.89
CA LYS A 138 1.86 26.52 -21.39
C LYS A 138 1.63 26.40 -22.90
N LYS A 139 0.40 26.64 -23.36
CA LYS A 139 0.06 26.67 -24.78
C LYS A 139 0.97 27.68 -25.49
N PRO A 140 1.68 27.30 -26.58
CA PRO A 140 2.40 28.29 -27.37
C PRO A 140 1.40 29.19 -28.07
N VAL A 141 1.41 30.48 -27.71
CA VAL A 141 0.64 31.53 -28.38
C VAL A 141 1.13 31.63 -29.82
N LYS A 142 0.28 31.22 -30.78
CA LYS A 142 0.53 31.44 -32.21
C LYS A 142 0.65 32.95 -32.46
N ARG A 143 1.86 33.46 -32.69
CA ARG A 143 2.06 34.79 -33.30
C ARG A 143 1.48 34.75 -34.73
N LYS A 144 0.35 35.44 -34.93
CA LYS A 144 -0.17 35.75 -36.27
C LYS A 144 0.87 36.59 -37.01
N LYS A 145 1.40 36.09 -38.14
CA LYS A 145 2.10 36.94 -39.12
C LYS A 145 1.04 37.83 -39.78
N ILE A 146 1.10 39.12 -39.49
CA ILE A 146 0.42 40.15 -40.27
C ILE A 146 1.21 40.26 -41.58
N LYS A 147 0.62 39.84 -42.70
CA LYS A 147 1.11 40.23 -44.03
C LYS A 147 0.46 41.56 -44.38
N THR A 148 1.24 42.62 -44.29
CA THR A 148 0.97 43.91 -44.91
C THR A 148 0.97 43.74 -46.43
N ARG A 149 -0.04 44.30 -47.10
CA ARG A 149 -0.13 44.38 -48.56
C ARG A 149 0.99 45.28 -49.11
N GLY A 150 1.56 44.87 -50.23
CA GLY A 150 2.43 45.64 -51.12
C GLY A 150 2.41 44.95 -52.46
#